data_AF-A0A7R9LTF9-F1
#
_entry.id   AF-A0A7R9LTF9-F1
#
_cell.length_a   1.000
_cell.length_b   1.000
_cell.length_c   1.000
_cell.angle_alpha   90.00
_cell.angle_beta   90.00
_cell.angle_gamma   90.00
#
_symmetry.space_group_name_H-M   'P 1'
#
loop_
_entity.id
_entity.type
_entity.pdbx_description
1 polymer ?
#
loop_
_entity_poly.entity_id
_entity_poly.type
_entity_poly.pdbx_seq_one_letter_code
_entity_poly.pdbx_strand_id
1 'polypeptide(L)'
;MSSLKRAMKSKQRLHKERHQPESRKQFGYLEKKQDYKARANDYQKKQNAYKLLRQKVLDKNSEEFDFHMIKSQLKDGVHYEIRDDDRELTKD
;
A
#
# COMPACT_ATOMS: atom_id res chain seq x y z
N MET A 1 17.76 -19.37 31.37
CA MET A 1 19.06 -18.77 31.74
C MET A 1 19.72 -18.18 30.49
N SER A 2 19.83 -16.85 30.43
CA SER A 2 20.32 -16.08 29.28
C SER A 2 21.74 -15.51 29.48
N SER A 3 22.38 -15.76 30.62
CA SER A 3 23.63 -15.13 31.05
C SER A 3 24.84 -15.46 30.17
N LEU A 4 24.92 -16.67 29.60
CA LEU A 4 26.05 -17.11 28.77
C LEU A 4 25.81 -16.99 27.25
N LYS A 5 24.62 -16.57 26.82
CA LYS A 5 24.22 -16.57 25.39
C LYS A 5 25.14 -15.70 24.52
N ARG A 6 25.58 -14.55 25.04
CA ARG A 6 26.51 -13.65 24.35
C ARG A 6 27.92 -14.25 24.23
N ALA A 7 28.42 -14.87 25.30
CA ALA A 7 29.74 -15.52 25.34
C ALA A 7 29.81 -16.77 24.46
N MET A 8 28.69 -17.49 24.28
CA MET A 8 28.60 -18.59 23.32
C MET A 8 28.54 -18.08 21.88
N LYS A 9 27.82 -16.97 21.63
CA LYS A 9 27.67 -16.38 20.30
C LYS A 9 28.97 -15.73 19.78
N SER A 10 29.84 -15.24 20.66
CA SER A 10 31.14 -14.67 20.28
C SER A 10 32.09 -15.71 19.65
N LYS A 11 31.90 -17.00 19.95
CA LYS A 11 32.64 -18.11 19.33
C LYS A 11 32.00 -18.61 18.02
N GLN A 12 30.79 -18.18 17.69
CA GLN A 12 30.05 -18.65 16.51
C GLN A 12 30.40 -17.81 15.27
N ARG A 13 30.63 -18.47 14.12
CA ARG A 13 30.83 -17.78 12.84
C ARG A 13 29.52 -17.13 12.38
N LEU A 14 29.59 -15.87 11.97
CA LEU A 14 28.46 -15.17 11.37
C LEU A 14 28.23 -15.67 9.94
N HIS A 15 27.03 -16.15 9.63
CA HIS A 15 26.63 -16.48 8.27
C HIS A 15 26.30 -15.18 7.52
N LYS A 16 27.12 -14.85 6.52
CA LYS A 16 26.91 -13.70 5.63
C LYS A 16 26.04 -14.11 4.45
N GLU A 17 25.24 -13.18 3.96
CA GLU A 17 24.43 -13.38 2.77
C GLU A 17 25.24 -13.18 1.49
N ARG A 18 24.86 -13.88 0.41
CA ARG A 18 25.51 -13.77 -0.90
C ARG A 18 24.87 -12.69 -1.75
N HIS A 19 25.69 -11.99 -2.53
CA HIS A 19 25.26 -11.03 -3.55
C HIS A 19 24.66 -11.72 -4.80
N GLN A 20 24.06 -10.94 -5.69
CA GLN A 20 23.57 -11.41 -7.00
C GLN A 20 24.75 -11.79 -7.90
N PRO A 21 24.76 -12.92 -8.63
CA PRO A 21 25.84 -13.26 -9.55
C PRO A 21 26.04 -12.18 -10.62
N GLU A 22 27.29 -11.94 -11.01
CA GLU A 22 27.66 -10.86 -11.93
C GLU A 22 26.93 -10.95 -13.28
N SER A 23 26.78 -12.16 -13.83
CA SER A 23 26.04 -12.40 -15.08
C SER A 23 24.56 -12.00 -15.00
N ARG A 24 23.99 -11.84 -13.80
CA ARG A 24 22.59 -11.46 -13.56
C ARG A 24 22.43 -10.09 -12.93
N LYS A 25 23.50 -9.29 -12.87
CA LYS A 25 23.49 -7.95 -12.26
C LYS A 25 22.48 -7.00 -12.93
N GLN A 26 22.18 -7.21 -14.21
CA GLN A 26 21.17 -6.43 -14.96
C GLN A 26 19.76 -6.48 -14.34
N PHE A 27 19.42 -7.54 -13.58
CA PHE A 27 18.11 -7.69 -12.96
C PHE A 27 18.01 -7.00 -11.59
N GLY A 28 19.04 -6.26 -11.18
CA GLY A 28 19.11 -5.60 -9.87
C GLY A 28 19.44 -6.57 -8.74
N TYR A 29 19.08 -6.18 -7.52
CA TYR A 29 19.39 -6.92 -6.30
C TYR A 29 18.65 -8.26 -6.23
N LEU A 30 19.32 -9.28 -5.70
CA LEU A 30 18.74 -10.59 -5.47
C LEU A 30 17.86 -10.57 -4.21
N GLU A 31 16.55 -10.56 -4.41
CA GLU A 31 15.55 -10.63 -3.34
C GLU A 31 15.83 -11.83 -2.40
N LYS A 32 15.82 -11.57 -1.09
CA LYS A 32 15.97 -12.61 -0.05
C LYS A 32 14.65 -12.86 0.66
N LYS A 33 14.65 -13.81 1.59
CA LYS A 33 13.42 -14.20 2.30
C LYS A 33 12.79 -13.03 3.08
N GLN A 34 13.60 -12.12 3.60
CA GLN A 34 13.10 -10.93 4.30
C GLN A 34 12.35 -10.01 3.33
N ASP A 35 12.95 -9.70 2.19
CA ASP A 35 12.34 -8.85 1.16
C ASP A 35 11.05 -9.48 0.60
N TYR A 36 11.07 -10.79 0.35
CA TYR A 36 9.88 -11.56 -0.03
C TYR A 36 8.74 -11.39 0.97
N LYS A 37 9.03 -11.52 2.27
CA LYS A 37 8.01 -11.36 3.30
C LYS A 37 7.45 -9.94 3.29
N ALA A 38 8.30 -8.92 3.15
CA ALA A 38 7.84 -7.54 3.06
C ALA A 38 6.94 -7.31 1.84
N ARG A 39 7.34 -7.81 0.66
CA ARG A 39 6.58 -7.72 -0.58
C ARG A 39 5.25 -8.47 -0.51
N ALA A 40 5.24 -9.69 0.04
CA ALA A 40 4.02 -10.48 0.21
C ALA A 40 3.03 -9.81 1.18
N ASN A 41 3.54 -9.23 2.27
CA ASN A 41 2.70 -8.50 3.24
C ASN A 41 2.08 -7.25 2.62
N ASP A 42 2.84 -6.48 1.84
CA ASP A 42 2.31 -5.31 1.12
C ASP A 42 1.23 -5.71 0.11
N TYR A 43 1.49 -6.74 -0.69
CA TYR A 43 0.52 -7.27 -1.65
C TYR A 43 -0.77 -7.71 -0.94
N GLN A 44 -0.67 -8.46 0.15
CA GLN A 44 -1.85 -8.93 0.89
C GLN A 44 -2.66 -7.77 1.48
N LYS A 45 -1.99 -6.73 2.01
CA LYS A 45 -2.67 -5.52 2.50
C LYS A 45 -3.47 -4.85 1.40
N LYS A 46 -2.88 -4.68 0.21
CA LYS A 46 -3.56 -4.10 -0.96
C LYS A 46 -4.75 -4.95 -1.40
N GLN A 47 -4.58 -6.28 -1.49
CA GLN A 47 -5.67 -7.18 -1.85
C GLN A 47 -6.84 -7.14 -0.85
N ASN A 48 -6.53 -7.10 0.44
CA ASN A 48 -7.55 -6.97 1.48
C ASN A 48 -8.32 -5.63 1.36
N ALA A 49 -7.61 -4.53 1.08
CA ALA A 49 -8.24 -3.24 0.84
C ALA A 49 -9.17 -3.27 -0.38
N TYR A 50 -8.73 -3.85 -1.51
CA TYR A 50 -9.59 -4.01 -2.70
C TYR A 50 -10.81 -4.87 -2.42
N LYS A 51 -10.66 -5.95 -1.65
CA LYS A 51 -11.79 -6.81 -1.27
C LYS A 51 -12.83 -6.03 -0.46
N LEU A 52 -12.39 -5.25 0.52
CA LEU A 52 -13.27 -4.41 1.32
C LEU A 52 -13.97 -3.34 0.47
N LEU A 53 -13.26 -2.66 -0.42
CA LEU A 53 -13.84 -1.67 -1.31
C LEU A 53 -14.88 -2.28 -2.24
N ARG A 54 -14.61 -3.47 -2.81
CA ARG A 54 -15.58 -4.19 -3.64
C ARG A 54 -16.84 -4.53 -2.86
N GLN A 55 -16.70 -5.00 -1.62
CA GLN A 55 -17.86 -5.28 -0.77
C GLN A 55 -18.67 -4.02 -0.50
N LYS A 56 -18.03 -2.90 -0.13
CA LYS A 56 -18.72 -1.61 0.07
C LYS A 56 -19.47 -1.14 -1.17
N VAL A 57 -18.90 -1.34 -2.36
CA VAL A 57 -19.57 -0.99 -3.62
C VAL A 57 -20.79 -1.87 -3.88
N LEU A 58 -20.73 -3.16 -3.56
CA LEU A 58 -21.87 -4.09 -3.70
C LEU A 58 -22.98 -3.79 -2.69
N ASP A 59 -22.61 -3.40 -1.48
CA ASP A 59 -23.55 -3.10 -0.39
C ASP A 59 -24.09 -1.65 -0.46
N LYS A 60 -23.73 -0.88 -1.50
CA LYS A 60 -24.11 0.53 -1.66
C LYS A 60 -25.63 0.68 -1.90
N ASN A 61 -26.27 1.59 -1.18
CA ASN A 61 -27.67 1.96 -1.42
C ASN A 61 -27.76 2.99 -2.57
N SER A 62 -28.63 2.78 -3.56
CA SER A 62 -28.81 3.72 -4.68
C SER A 62 -29.43 5.05 -4.26
N GLU A 63 -30.22 5.05 -3.18
CA GLU A 63 -30.94 6.21 -2.68
C GLU A 63 -30.21 6.94 -1.54
N GLU A 64 -28.94 6.62 -1.29
CA GLU A 64 -28.18 7.30 -0.24
C GLU A 64 -27.97 8.79 -0.59
N PHE A 65 -28.17 9.66 0.40
CA PHE A 65 -27.96 11.09 0.28
C PHE A 65 -27.18 11.64 1.47
N ASP A 66 -26.03 12.24 1.16
CA ASP A 66 -25.24 13.04 2.09
C ASP A 66 -25.30 14.51 1.67
N PHE A 67 -25.42 15.44 2.62
CA PHE A 67 -25.44 16.88 2.32
C PHE A 67 -24.17 17.38 1.60
N HIS A 68 -23.05 16.66 1.73
CA HIS A 68 -21.80 16.93 1.00
C HIS A 68 -21.91 16.66 -0.51
N MET A 69 -22.88 15.85 -0.95
CA MET A 69 -23.15 15.62 -2.38
C MET A 69 -23.61 16.90 -3.10
N ILE A 70 -24.10 17.92 -2.38
CA ILE A 70 -24.46 19.22 -2.97
C ILE A 70 -23.20 20.00 -3.41
N LYS A 71 -22.07 19.80 -2.73
CA LYS A 71 -20.80 20.49 -2.96
C LYS A 71 -19.77 19.64 -3.70
N SER A 72 -20.14 18.44 -4.12
CA SER A 72 -19.24 17.53 -4.84
C SER A 72 -19.91 16.97 -6.08
N GLN A 73 -19.11 16.63 -7.08
CA GLN A 73 -19.58 16.12 -8.36
C GLN A 73 -18.79 14.89 -8.79
N LEU A 74 -19.45 14.00 -9.51
CA LEU A 74 -18.80 12.89 -10.21
C LEU A 74 -18.56 13.29 -11.66
N LYS A 75 -17.30 13.29 -12.09
CA LYS A 75 -16.90 13.49 -13.48
C LYS A 75 -16.18 12.23 -13.96
N ASP A 76 -16.70 11.61 -15.02
CA ASP A 76 -16.19 10.36 -15.58
C ASP A 76 -16.02 9.23 -14.54
N GLY A 77 -16.88 9.21 -13.51
CA GLY A 77 -16.83 8.23 -12.42
C GLY A 77 -15.80 8.53 -11.32
N VAL A 78 -15.10 9.66 -11.38
CA VAL A 78 -14.17 10.12 -10.33
C VAL A 78 -14.82 11.26 -9.55
N HIS A 79 -14.68 11.25 -8.23
CA HIS A 79 -15.22 12.27 -7.32
C HIS A 79 -14.34 13.52 -7.31
N TYR A 80 -14.98 14.68 -7.42
CA TYR A 80 -14.34 16.01 -7.36
C TYR A 80 -15.12 16.92 -6.42
N GLU A 81 -14.39 17.70 -5.63
CA GLU A 81 -14.95 18.74 -4.76
C GLU A 81 -15.13 20.04 -5.55
N ILE A 82 -16.29 20.69 -5.41
CA ILE A 82 -16.54 22.02 -5.96
C ILE A 82 -16.04 23.03 -4.94
N ARG A 83 -15.00 23.80 -5.29
CA ARG A 83 -14.50 24.87 -4.42
C ARG A 83 -15.40 26.09 -4.54
N ASP A 84 -15.43 26.90 -3.48
CA ASP A 84 -16.24 28.13 -3.47
C ASP A 84 -15.81 29.12 -4.57
N ASP A 85 -14.51 29.17 -4.88
CA ASP A 85 -13.93 30.01 -5.94
C ASP A 85 -14.45 29.66 -7.35
N ASP A 86 -14.83 28.39 -7.59
CA ASP A 86 -15.30 27.91 -8.90
C ASP A 86 -16.78 28.28 -9.16
N ARG A 87 -17.52 28.69 -8.10
CA ARG A 87 -18.95 29.05 -8.20
C ARG A 87 -19.19 30.46 -8.73
N GLU A 88 -18.17 31.33 -8.72
CA GLU A 88 -18.31 32.76 -9.02
C GLU A 88 -17.94 33.18 -10.46
N LEU A 89 -17.81 32.23 -11.40
CA LEU A 89 -17.37 32.51 -12.78
C LEU A 89 -18.46 32.65 -13.83
N THR A 90 -19.73 32.75 -13.44
CA THR A 90 -20.81 33.26 -14.33
C THR A 90 -21.32 34.61 -13.83
N LYS A 91 -20.58 35.67 -14.20
CA LYS A 91 -21.13 37.02 -14.36
C LYS A 91 -21.01 37.34 -15.85
N ASP A 92 -22.09 37.10 -16.57
CA ASP A 92 -22.57 37.84 -17.75
C ASP A 92 -23.91 37.24 -18.22
#